data_AF-A0A958P4G9-F1
#
_entry.id   AF-A0A958P4G9-F1
#
_cell.length_a   1.000
_cell.length_b   1.000
_cell.length_c   1.000
_cell.angle_alpha   90.00
_cell.angle_beta   90.00
_cell.angle_gamma   90.00
#
_symmetry.space_group_name_H-M   'P 1'
#
loop_
_entity.id
_entity.type
_entity.pdbx_description
1 polymer ?
#
loop_
_entity_poly.entity_id
_entity_poly.type
_entity_poly.pdbx_seq_one_letter_code
_entity_poly.pdbx_strand_id
1 'polypeptide(L)'
;IVEALIAGCGLIISTHTPWRNLNPNQIGWDIDLNNQQGFIKAIETGYQMNQKEYDIYRNNCYQYIINTIHQQNAVELTKKMFGG
;
A
#
# COMPACT_ATOMS: atom_id res chain seq x y z
N ILE A 1 -2.89 1.07 7.84
CA ILE A 1 -1.97 0.99 6.67
C ILE A 1 -0.71 0.20 6.98
N VAL A 2 0.11 0.63 7.96
CA VAL A 2 1.38 -0.05 8.33
C VAL A 2 1.19 -1.55 8.62
N GLU A 3 0.20 -1.91 9.43
CA GLU A 3 -0.09 -3.31 9.78
C GLU A 3 -0.42 -4.17 8.56
N ALA A 4 -1.17 -3.62 7.60
CA ALA A 4 -1.49 -4.31 6.35
C ALA A 4 -0.22 -4.57 5.52
N LEU A 5 0.68 -3.59 5.41
CA LEU A 5 1.95 -3.79 4.70
C LEU A 5 2.86 -4.81 5.40
N ILE A 6 2.90 -4.81 6.74
CA ILE A 6 3.65 -5.82 7.53
C ILE A 6 3.07 -7.22 7.31
N ALA A 7 1.75 -7.34 7.17
CA ALA A 7 1.09 -8.60 6.84
C ALA A 7 1.32 -9.03 5.37
N GLY A 8 1.98 -8.20 4.55
CA GLY A 8 2.16 -8.43 3.13
C GLY A 8 0.87 -8.25 2.33
N CYS A 9 -0.03 -7.38 2.80
CA CYS A 9 -1.29 -7.07 2.14
C CYS A 9 -1.12 -5.81 1.27
N GLY A 10 -1.33 -5.97 -0.04
CA GLY A 10 -1.38 -4.84 -0.97
C GLY A 10 -2.51 -3.88 -0.61
N LEU A 11 -2.27 -2.58 -0.82
CA LEU A 11 -3.18 -1.52 -0.39
C LEU A 11 -4.07 -1.03 -1.54
N ILE A 12 -5.31 -0.65 -1.25
CA ILE A 12 -6.13 0.18 -2.14
C ILE A 12 -6.59 1.37 -1.31
N ILE A 13 -5.99 2.54 -1.53
CA ILE A 13 -6.19 3.71 -0.69
C ILE A 13 -6.34 4.99 -1.51
N SER A 14 -6.77 6.07 -0.87
CA SER A 14 -6.83 7.37 -1.53
C SER A 14 -5.47 8.05 -1.62
N THR A 15 -5.34 8.98 -2.57
CA THR A 15 -4.25 9.95 -2.66
C THR A 15 -4.28 11.00 -1.54
N HIS A 16 -5.10 10.86 -0.48
CA HIS A 16 -5.12 11.78 0.67
C HIS A 16 -4.33 11.24 1.87
N THR A 17 -3.51 10.22 1.67
CA THR A 17 -2.60 9.67 2.70
C THR A 17 -1.16 10.14 2.45
N PRO A 18 -0.19 9.94 3.36
CA PRO A 18 1.22 10.19 3.03
C PRO A 18 1.85 9.15 2.08
N TRP A 19 1.15 8.05 1.79
CA TRP A 19 1.66 6.92 1.02
C TRP A 19 1.37 7.13 -0.48
N ARG A 20 2.41 7.05 -1.30
CA ARG A 20 2.35 7.34 -2.75
C ARG A 20 3.12 6.33 -3.56
N ASN A 21 2.82 6.28 -4.85
CA ASN A 21 3.50 5.43 -5.83
C ASN A 21 3.37 3.95 -5.48
N LEU A 22 2.19 3.51 -5.04
CA LEU A 22 1.99 2.13 -4.59
C LEU A 22 2.02 1.13 -5.76
N ASN A 23 1.42 1.51 -6.89
CA ASN A 23 1.30 0.63 -8.06
C ASN A 23 2.66 0.40 -8.74
N PRO A 24 3.50 1.42 -8.99
CA PRO A 24 4.87 1.21 -9.49
C PRO A 24 5.73 0.30 -8.60
N ASN A 25 5.51 0.32 -7.28
CA ASN A 25 6.20 -0.54 -6.33
C ASN A 25 5.56 -1.93 -6.18
N GLN A 26 4.44 -2.20 -6.88
CA GLN A 26 3.67 -3.43 -6.77
C GLN A 26 3.29 -3.74 -5.32
N ILE A 27 2.84 -2.71 -4.58
CA ILE A 27 2.38 -2.82 -3.19
C ILE A 27 0.94 -2.35 -3.01
N GLY A 28 0.23 -2.11 -4.12
CA GLY A 28 -1.15 -1.64 -4.12
C GLY A 28 -1.40 -0.47 -5.07
N TRP A 29 -2.39 0.35 -4.76
CA TRP A 29 -2.82 1.49 -5.57
C TRP A 29 -3.21 2.66 -4.67
N ASP A 30 -2.71 3.84 -5.02
CA ASP A 30 -3.15 5.13 -4.50
C ASP A 30 -4.01 5.84 -5.56
N ILE A 31 -5.29 6.07 -5.26
CA ILE A 31 -6.32 6.45 -6.23
C ILE A 31 -7.02 7.74 -5.79
N ASP A 32 -7.28 8.66 -6.72
CA ASP A 32 -8.07 9.86 -6.41
C ASP A 32 -9.49 9.49 -5.95
N LEU A 33 -10.02 10.14 -4.92
CA LEU A 33 -11.36 9.87 -4.39
C LEU A 33 -12.47 10.10 -5.43
N ASN A 34 -12.25 10.98 -6.39
CA ASN A 34 -13.19 11.24 -7.48
C ASN A 34 -13.08 10.19 -8.61
N ASN A 35 -12.06 9.32 -8.57
CA ASN A 35 -11.84 8.28 -9.56
C ASN A 35 -12.38 6.92 -9.09
N GLN A 36 -13.70 6.81 -8.99
CA GLN A 36 -14.39 5.57 -8.61
C GLN A 36 -14.00 4.39 -9.53
N GLN A 37 -13.85 4.62 -10.83
CA GLN A 37 -13.45 3.57 -11.77
C GLN A 37 -12.05 3.02 -11.48
N GLY A 38 -11.16 3.85 -10.95
CA GLY A 38 -9.84 3.43 -10.51
C GLY A 38 -9.94 2.38 -9.40
N PHE A 39 -10.79 2.62 -8.39
CA PHE A 39 -11.01 1.67 -7.29
C PHE A 39 -11.55 0.33 -7.80
N ILE A 40 -12.55 0.37 -8.69
CA ILE A 40 -13.12 -0.84 -9.30
C ILE A 40 -12.02 -1.65 -9.99
N LYS A 41 -11.21 -1.00 -10.86
CA LYS A 41 -10.12 -1.66 -11.58
C LYS A 41 -9.06 -2.24 -10.64
N ALA A 42 -8.72 -1.57 -9.55
CA ALA A 42 -7.76 -2.07 -8.57
C ALA A 42 -8.27 -3.35 -7.89
N ILE A 43 -9.55 -3.38 -7.50
CA ILE A 43 -10.19 -4.57 -6.91
C ILE A 43 -10.24 -5.71 -7.92
N GLU A 44 -10.66 -5.44 -9.16
CA GLU A 44 -10.69 -6.44 -10.23
C GLU A 44 -9.30 -6.99 -10.51
N THR A 45 -8.28 -6.13 -10.56
CA THR A 45 -6.89 -6.55 -10.78
C THR A 45 -6.43 -7.47 -9.66
N GLY A 46 -6.67 -7.10 -8.39
CA GLY A 46 -6.33 -7.95 -7.25
C GLY A 46 -7.08 -9.28 -7.24
N TYR A 47 -8.35 -9.30 -7.64
CA TYR A 47 -9.15 -10.52 -7.76
C TYR A 47 -8.63 -11.46 -8.86
N GLN A 48 -8.11 -10.90 -9.96
CA GLN A 48 -7.58 -11.67 -11.09
C GLN A 48 -6.13 -12.13 -10.88
N MET A 49 -5.45 -11.66 -9.83
CA MET A 49 -4.06 -12.08 -9.55
C MET A 49 -3.99 -13.57 -9.27
N ASN A 50 -3.08 -14.24 -9.96
CA ASN A 50 -2.69 -15.59 -9.58
C ASN A 50 -1.73 -15.57 -8.38
N GLN A 51 -1.45 -16.75 -7.81
CA GLN A 51 -0.60 -16.88 -6.63
C GLN A 51 0.79 -16.26 -6.82
N LYS A 52 1.41 -16.40 -8.00
CA LYS A 52 2.74 -15.86 -8.26
C LYS A 52 2.74 -14.34 -8.25
N GLU A 53 1.73 -13.71 -8.84
CA GLU A 53 1.55 -12.26 -8.82
C GLU A 53 1.28 -11.77 -7.39
N TYR A 54 0.42 -12.47 -6.66
CA TYR A 54 0.12 -12.16 -5.27
C TYR A 54 1.36 -12.25 -4.37
N ASP A 55 2.19 -13.28 -4.55
CA ASP A 55 3.43 -13.45 -3.77
C ASP A 55 4.43 -12.32 -4.01
N ILE A 56 4.49 -11.79 -5.25
CA ILE A 56 5.30 -10.61 -5.55
C ILE A 56 4.80 -9.41 -4.76
N TYR A 57 3.50 -9.13 -4.79
CA TYR A 57 2.91 -8.04 -4.02
C TYR A 57 3.16 -8.20 -2.52
N ARG A 58 2.97 -9.41 -2.00
CA ARG A 58 3.19 -9.75 -0.60
C ARG A 58 4.62 -9.44 -0.16
N ASN A 59 5.59 -9.92 -0.92
CA ASN A 59 7.01 -9.72 -0.62
C ASN A 59 7.39 -8.24 -0.74
N ASN A 60 6.92 -7.55 -1.78
CA ASN A 60 7.21 -6.13 -1.97
C ASN A 60 6.60 -5.27 -0.85
N CYS A 61 5.38 -5.57 -0.38
CA CYS A 61 4.76 -4.88 0.75
C CYS A 61 5.63 -4.98 2.01
N TYR A 62 6.09 -6.19 2.31
CA TYR A 62 6.95 -6.45 3.46
C TYR A 62 8.29 -5.71 3.35
N GLN A 63 8.95 -5.81 2.19
CA GLN A 63 10.24 -5.11 1.97
C GLN A 63 10.08 -3.59 2.03
N TYR A 64 9.03 -3.06 1.42
CA TYR A 64 8.75 -1.63 1.40
C TYR A 64 8.57 -1.07 2.82
N ILE A 65 7.79 -1.75 3.68
CA ILE A 65 7.52 -1.22 5.02
C ILE A 65 8.72 -1.36 5.94
N ILE A 66 9.50 -2.44 5.85
CA ILE A 66 10.76 -2.58 6.60
C ILE A 66 11.73 -1.45 6.22
N ASN A 67 11.90 -1.18 4.93
CA ASN A 67 12.76 -0.07 4.48
C ASN A 67 12.25 1.30 4.93
N THR A 68 10.94 1.53 4.87
CA THR A 68 10.31 2.79 5.29
C THR A 68 10.47 3.02 6.79
N ILE A 69 10.23 2.00 7.61
CA ILE A 69 10.37 2.07 9.08
C ILE A 69 11.84 2.20 9.50
N HIS A 70 12.77 1.56 8.80
CA HIS A 70 14.20 1.73 9.08
C HIS A 70 14.69 3.15 8.77
N GLN A 71 14.13 3.79 7.73
CA GLN A 71 14.50 5.16 7.34
C GLN A 71 13.86 6.24 8.22
N GLN A 72 12.68 5.97 8.79
CA GLN A 72 11.93 6.90 9.62
C GLN A 72 11.69 6.24 10.98
N ASN A 73 12.30 6.74 12.05
CA ASN A 73 12.08 6.26 13.43
C ASN A 73 10.60 5.90 13.63
N ALA A 74 10.30 4.62 13.88
CA ALA A 74 8.94 4.05 13.80
C ALA A 74 7.86 4.87 14.54
N VAL A 75 8.26 5.57 15.61
CA VAL A 75 7.42 6.46 16.42
C VAL A 75 6.91 7.67 15.62
N GLU A 76 7.70 8.25 14.71
CA GLU A 76 7.30 9.41 13.91
C GLU A 76 6.27 9.06 12.83
N LEU A 77 6.35 7.85 12.27
CA LEU A 77 5.42 7.41 11.23
C LEU A 77 4.00 7.27 11.76
N THR A 78 3.86 6.62 12.92
CA THR A 78 2.57 6.47 13.61
C THR A 78 2.03 7.83 14.04
N LYS A 79 2.89 8.72 14.55
CA LYS A 79 2.51 10.09 14.90
C LYS A 79 2.03 10.91 13.69
N LYS A 80 2.68 10.82 12.52
CA LYS A 80 2.22 11.53 11.31
C LYS A 80 0.83 11.10 10.82
N MET A 81 0.40 9.87 11.11
CA MET A 81 -0.91 9.38 10.69
C MET A 81 -2.04 9.68 11.68
N PHE A 82 -1.74 9.86 12.97
CA PHE A 82 -2.75 10.02 14.02
C PHE A 82 -2.58 11.26 14.91
N GLY A 83 -1.47 12.00 14.78
CA GLY A 83 -1.13 13.17 15.59
C GLY A 83 -1.43 14.49 14.89
N GLY A 84 -2.67 14.64 14.44
CA GLY A 84 -3.26 15.94 14.10
C GLY A 84 -3.68 16.70 15.34
#